data_AF-A0A372J0J7-F1
#
_entry.id   AF-A0A372J0J7-F1
#
_cell.length_a   1.000
_cell.length_b   1.000
_cell.length_c   1.000
_cell.angle_alpha   90.00
_cell.angle_beta   90.00
_cell.angle_gamma   90.00
#
_symmetry.space_group_name_H-M   'P 1'
#
loop_
_entity.id
_entity.type
_entity.pdbx_description
1 polymer ?
#
loop_
_entity_poly.entity_id
_entity_poly.type
_entity_poly.pdbx_seq_one_letter_code
_entity_poly.pdbx_strand_id
1 'polypeptide(L)'
;MTRTRSGRRLADEHAGLLEEVDRRVHRALTAADSGRPHVPELESLVTYLRCEVIDEAVHTESLLYPLIAGTPSADHVPALTHDHRRLRDLIDELARVANGGSPQRDADPVPLLLGLRRVLAEHLHAEQAVVAAMTDACIEDLRQPRRSHDWFVLTEGSVVDVDRMPFREDEAPAVLDRLTRLRVGEEVEVRSSRHLGRLRAAFTRRRMYTDYGWVYLEEGPLRWRVQITRRGS
;
A
#
# COMPACT_ATOMS: atom_id res chain seq x y z
N MET A 1 -30.03 3.51 -8.92
CA MET A 1 -29.42 2.18 -8.82
C MET A 1 -28.33 2.23 -7.77
N THR A 2 -28.66 1.83 -6.54
CA THR A 2 -27.72 1.71 -5.43
C THR A 2 -26.84 0.50 -5.73
N ARG A 3 -25.63 0.73 -6.23
CA ARG A 3 -24.69 -0.34 -6.55
C ARG A 3 -24.15 -0.85 -5.22
N THR A 4 -24.62 -2.02 -4.79
CA THR A 4 -24.14 -2.69 -3.57
C THR A 4 -22.64 -2.87 -3.70
N ARG A 5 -21.86 -2.23 -2.81
CA ARG A 5 -20.44 -2.57 -2.60
C ARG A 5 -20.43 -4.01 -2.11
N SER A 6 -20.22 -4.97 -3.02
CA SER A 6 -19.84 -6.32 -2.58
C SER A 6 -18.49 -6.16 -1.90
N GLY A 7 -18.41 -6.44 -0.59
CA GLY A 7 -17.13 -6.57 0.10
C GLY A 7 -16.30 -7.62 -0.64
N ARG A 8 -15.02 -7.33 -0.90
CA ARG A 8 -14.09 -8.40 -1.28
C ARG A 8 -13.90 -9.28 -0.06
N ARG A 9 -13.75 -10.58 -0.28
CA ARG A 9 -13.40 -11.50 0.82
C ARG A 9 -11.95 -11.26 1.21
N LEU A 10 -11.59 -11.51 2.46
CA LEU A 10 -10.21 -11.50 2.96
C LEU A 10 -9.26 -12.29 2.05
N ALA A 11 -9.73 -13.44 1.57
CA ALA A 11 -8.96 -14.28 0.66
C ALA A 11 -8.60 -13.58 -0.66
N ASP A 12 -9.52 -12.81 -1.24
CA ASP A 12 -9.30 -12.09 -2.50
C ASP A 12 -8.32 -10.92 -2.31
N GLU A 13 -8.38 -10.27 -1.16
CA GLU A 13 -7.48 -9.17 -0.79
C GLU A 13 -6.06 -9.67 -0.56
N HIS A 14 -5.90 -10.75 0.21
CA HIS A 14 -4.61 -11.40 0.43
C HIS A 14 -4.01 -11.92 -0.88
N ALA A 15 -4.83 -12.46 -1.77
CA ALA A 15 -4.36 -12.88 -3.09
C ALA A 15 -3.82 -11.70 -3.90
N GLY A 16 -4.52 -10.57 -3.92
CA GLY A 16 -4.06 -9.35 -4.58
C GLY A 16 -2.78 -8.76 -3.96
N LEU A 17 -2.69 -8.75 -2.63
CA LEU A 17 -1.51 -8.33 -1.89
C LEU A 17 -0.29 -9.20 -2.26
N LEU A 18 -0.46 -10.53 -2.21
CA LEU A 18 0.62 -11.46 -2.51
C LEU A 18 1.06 -11.37 -3.98
N GLU A 19 0.12 -11.21 -4.92
CA GLU A 19 0.44 -11.01 -6.34
C GLU A 19 1.33 -9.77 -6.55
N GLU A 20 1.01 -8.66 -5.88
CA GLU A 20 1.78 -7.44 -6.00
C GLU A 20 3.16 -7.54 -5.35
N VAL A 21 3.26 -8.19 -4.18
CA VAL A 21 4.56 -8.48 -3.55
C VAL A 21 5.39 -9.38 -4.45
N ASP A 22 4.82 -10.44 -5.01
CA ASP A 22 5.51 -11.35 -5.92
C ASP A 22 6.03 -10.61 -7.16
N ARG A 23 5.23 -9.71 -7.74
CA ARG A 23 5.64 -8.89 -8.89
C ARG A 23 6.83 -7.99 -8.56
N ARG A 24 6.84 -7.38 -7.37
CA ARG A 24 7.90 -6.48 -6.92
C ARG A 24 9.17 -7.22 -6.52
N VAL A 25 9.04 -8.32 -5.80
CA VAL A 25 10.13 -9.24 -5.48
C VAL A 25 10.77 -9.75 -6.77
N HIS A 26 9.98 -10.17 -7.76
CA HIS A 26 10.51 -10.63 -9.04
C HIS A 26 11.31 -9.55 -9.77
N ARG A 27 10.88 -8.29 -9.75
CA ARG A 27 11.65 -7.16 -10.32
C ARG A 27 12.98 -6.97 -9.62
N ALA A 28 12.99 -7.00 -8.29
CA ALA A 28 14.21 -6.85 -7.49
C ALA A 28 15.19 -8.02 -7.72
N LEU A 29 14.70 -9.26 -7.74
CA LEU A 29 15.50 -10.44 -8.05
C LEU A 29 16.07 -10.37 -9.48
N THR A 30 15.25 -10.00 -10.47
CA THR A 30 15.71 -9.85 -11.86
C THR A 30 16.78 -8.75 -11.99
N ALA A 31 16.66 -7.65 -11.25
CA ALA A 31 17.67 -6.61 -11.22
C ALA A 31 18.99 -7.13 -10.63
N ALA A 32 18.92 -7.86 -9.51
CA ALA A 32 20.08 -8.49 -8.87
C ALA A 32 20.77 -9.52 -9.79
N ASP A 33 20.02 -10.46 -10.37
CA ASP A 33 20.53 -11.50 -11.27
C ASP A 33 21.21 -10.91 -12.52
N SER A 34 20.70 -9.77 -13.00
CA SER A 34 21.24 -9.08 -14.18
C SER A 34 22.41 -8.13 -13.84
N GLY A 35 22.84 -8.05 -12.57
CA GLY A 35 23.85 -7.10 -12.11
C GLY A 35 23.45 -5.62 -12.27
N ARG A 36 22.14 -5.34 -12.39
CA ARG A 36 21.61 -3.98 -12.48
C ARG A 36 21.43 -3.38 -11.08
N PRO A 37 21.43 -2.05 -10.94
CA PRO A 37 21.00 -1.40 -9.71
C PRO A 37 19.61 -1.90 -9.33
N HIS A 38 19.47 -2.44 -8.11
CA HIS A 38 18.22 -2.96 -7.57
C HIS A 38 17.64 -2.06 -6.46
N VAL A 39 18.33 -0.96 -6.14
CA VAL A 39 17.91 -0.02 -5.09
C VAL A 39 16.51 0.56 -5.37
N PRO A 40 16.18 1.08 -6.58
CA PRO A 40 14.83 1.61 -6.85
C PRO A 40 13.73 0.56 -6.67
N GLU A 41 14.00 -0.69 -7.01
CA GLU A 41 13.10 -1.83 -6.91
C GLU A 41 12.88 -2.21 -5.44
N LEU A 42 13.94 -2.21 -4.64
CA LEU A 42 13.84 -2.39 -3.19
C LEU A 42 13.08 -1.23 -2.52
N GLU A 43 13.33 0.02 -2.92
CA GLU A 43 12.61 1.18 -2.38
C GLU A 43 11.10 1.12 -2.69
N SER A 44 10.74 0.75 -3.93
CA SER A 44 9.34 0.54 -4.33
C SER A 44 8.69 -0.60 -3.55
N LEU A 45 9.38 -1.73 -3.39
CA LEU A 45 8.90 -2.86 -2.58
C LEU A 45 8.71 -2.46 -1.12
N VAL A 46 9.70 -1.82 -0.49
CA VAL A 46 9.63 -1.38 0.92
C VAL A 46 8.48 -0.40 1.14
N THR A 47 8.27 0.53 0.21
CA THR A 47 7.17 1.49 0.31
C THR A 47 5.82 0.77 0.23
N TYR A 48 5.66 -0.18 -0.70
CA TYR A 48 4.44 -0.99 -0.79
C TYR A 48 4.20 -1.80 0.49
N LEU A 49 5.21 -2.51 0.99
CA LEU A 49 5.09 -3.33 2.20
C LEU A 49 4.70 -2.49 3.43
N ARG A 50 5.26 -1.30 3.58
CA ARG A 50 4.93 -0.41 4.71
C ARG A 50 3.52 0.16 4.60
N CYS A 51 3.13 0.61 3.42
CA CYS A 51 1.85 1.28 3.21
C CYS A 51 0.67 0.31 3.14
N GLU A 52 0.87 -0.89 2.62
CA GLU A 52 -0.23 -1.82 2.37
C GLU A 52 -0.20 -3.00 3.34
N VAL A 53 0.94 -3.68 3.50
CA VAL A 53 1.02 -4.90 4.32
C VAL A 53 1.02 -4.58 5.82
N ILE A 54 1.88 -3.65 6.24
CA ILE A 54 1.99 -3.31 7.67
C ILE A 54 0.78 -2.50 8.16
N ASP A 55 0.23 -1.63 7.33
CA ASP A 55 -0.99 -0.88 7.66
C ASP A 55 -2.20 -1.81 7.80
N GLU A 56 -2.36 -2.81 6.90
CA GLU A 56 -3.39 -3.84 7.04
C GLU A 56 -3.16 -4.67 8.31
N ALA A 57 -1.93 -5.11 8.58
CA ALA A 57 -1.60 -5.86 9.80
C ALA A 57 -1.97 -5.10 11.09
N VAL A 58 -1.68 -3.79 11.15
CA VAL A 58 -2.08 -2.93 12.27
C VAL A 58 -3.60 -2.80 12.34
N HIS A 59 -4.27 -2.71 11.19
CA HIS A 59 -5.72 -2.63 11.14
C HIS A 59 -6.39 -3.93 11.64
N THR A 60 -5.93 -5.10 11.19
CA THR A 60 -6.33 -6.42 11.71
C THR A 60 -6.12 -6.49 13.22
N GLU A 61 -4.92 -6.12 13.71
CA GLU A 61 -4.62 -6.12 15.15
C GLU A 61 -5.61 -5.29 15.95
N SER A 62 -5.99 -4.13 15.43
CA SER A 62 -6.83 -3.15 16.12
C SER A 62 -8.32 -3.47 16.05
N LEU A 63 -8.76 -4.03 14.92
CA LEU A 63 -10.18 -4.24 14.62
C LEU A 63 -10.59 -5.69 14.82
N LEU A 64 -9.83 -6.64 14.27
CA LEU A 64 -10.23 -8.04 14.16
C LEU A 64 -9.87 -8.84 15.40
N TYR A 65 -8.63 -8.77 15.88
CA TYR A 65 -8.20 -9.57 17.04
C TYR A 65 -9.05 -9.36 18.30
N PRO A 66 -9.54 -8.14 18.63
CA PRO A 66 -10.48 -7.95 19.74
C PRO A 66 -11.80 -8.70 19.56
N LEU A 67 -12.29 -8.85 18.33
CA LEU A 67 -13.55 -9.55 18.03
C LEU A 67 -13.42 -11.07 18.21
N ILE A 68 -12.19 -11.59 18.16
CA ILE A 68 -11.90 -13.02 18.29
C ILE A 68 -11.56 -13.42 19.73
N ALA A 69 -11.46 -12.44 20.63
CA ALA A 69 -11.16 -12.65 22.04
C ALA A 69 -12.20 -13.58 22.69
N GLY A 70 -11.73 -14.66 23.33
CA GLY A 70 -12.58 -15.66 23.99
C GLY A 70 -13.07 -16.79 23.07
N THR A 71 -12.67 -16.82 21.81
CA THR A 71 -12.86 -17.97 20.91
C THR A 71 -11.61 -18.87 20.90
N PRO A 72 -11.71 -20.16 20.50
CA PRO A 72 -10.53 -21.00 20.29
C PRO A 72 -9.51 -20.42 19.30
N SER A 73 -9.96 -19.58 18.36
CA SER A 73 -9.10 -18.88 17.42
C SER A 73 -8.16 -17.88 18.10
N ALA A 74 -8.48 -17.40 19.30
CA ALA A 74 -7.66 -16.45 20.06
C ALA A 74 -6.26 -17.00 20.38
N ASP A 75 -6.10 -18.32 20.50
CA ASP A 75 -4.82 -18.97 20.80
C ASP A 75 -3.78 -18.77 19.67
N HIS A 76 -4.23 -18.43 18.47
CA HIS A 76 -3.37 -18.20 17.30
C HIS A 76 -2.93 -16.74 17.15
N VAL A 77 -3.58 -15.78 17.84
CA VAL A 77 -3.25 -14.35 17.75
C VAL A 77 -1.78 -14.05 18.10
N PRO A 78 -1.18 -14.64 19.16
CA PRO A 78 0.22 -14.37 19.49
C PRO A 78 1.20 -14.73 18.36
N ALA A 79 0.92 -15.82 17.63
CA ALA A 79 1.72 -16.24 16.48
C ALA A 79 1.57 -15.25 15.32
N LEU A 80 0.34 -14.83 14.99
CA LEU A 80 0.10 -13.83 13.94
C LEU A 80 0.77 -12.47 14.27
N THR A 81 0.68 -12.01 15.52
CA THR A 81 1.37 -10.79 15.95
C THR A 81 2.89 -10.96 15.91
N HIS A 82 3.41 -12.16 16.20
CA HIS A 82 4.83 -12.45 16.04
C HIS A 82 5.27 -12.33 14.57
N ASP A 83 4.49 -12.89 13.65
CA ASP A 83 4.74 -12.78 12.21
C ASP A 83 4.73 -11.31 11.75
N HIS A 84 3.81 -10.48 12.25
CA HIS A 84 3.81 -9.04 11.95
C HIS A 84 5.11 -8.35 12.39
N ARG A 85 5.68 -8.71 13.54
CA ARG A 85 6.98 -8.16 13.98
C ARG A 85 8.11 -8.64 13.06
N ARG A 86 8.12 -9.93 12.73
CA ARG A 86 9.10 -10.52 11.81
C ARG A 86 9.05 -9.88 10.42
N LEU A 87 7.86 -9.59 9.90
CA LEU A 87 7.68 -8.85 8.65
C LEU A 87 8.25 -7.43 8.73
N ARG A 88 7.99 -6.70 9.83
CA ARG A 88 8.59 -5.36 10.06
C ARG A 88 10.11 -5.41 10.07
N ASP A 89 10.71 -6.38 10.77
CA ASP A 89 12.16 -6.54 10.85
C ASP A 89 12.78 -6.80 9.46
N LEU A 90 12.17 -7.67 8.66
CA LEU A 90 12.61 -7.96 7.29
C LEU A 90 12.48 -6.73 6.37
N ILE A 91 11.38 -5.98 6.49
CA ILE A 91 11.16 -4.74 5.74
C ILE A 91 12.22 -3.70 6.09
N ASP A 92 12.55 -3.55 7.37
CA ASP A 92 13.58 -2.62 7.81
C ASP A 92 14.98 -3.04 7.37
N GLU A 93 15.24 -4.35 7.28
CA GLU A 93 16.48 -4.86 6.71
C GLU A 93 16.59 -4.58 5.21
N LEU A 94 15.52 -4.83 4.44
CA LEU A 94 15.46 -4.45 3.02
C LEU A 94 15.65 -2.95 2.83
N ALA A 95 15.08 -2.12 3.70
CA ALA A 95 15.27 -0.68 3.68
C ALA A 95 16.73 -0.28 3.98
N ARG A 96 17.43 -0.98 4.88
CA ARG A 96 18.86 -0.76 5.14
C ARG A 96 19.71 -1.11 3.91
N VAL A 97 19.40 -2.23 3.24
CA VAL A 97 20.08 -2.63 2.00
C VAL A 97 19.85 -1.57 0.90
N ALA A 98 18.61 -1.12 0.71
CA ALA A 98 18.28 -0.09 -0.28
C ALA A 98 19.04 1.24 -0.04
N ASN A 99 19.22 1.62 1.23
CA ASN A 99 19.93 2.84 1.60
C ASN A 99 21.47 2.71 1.61
N GLY A 100 22.02 1.54 1.27
CA GLY A 100 23.46 1.28 1.36
C GLY A 100 24.01 1.33 2.80
N GLY A 101 23.13 1.20 3.80
CA GLY A 101 23.46 1.31 5.23
C GLY A 101 23.93 -0.01 5.87
N SER A 102 24.08 -1.08 5.08
CA SER A 102 24.69 -2.31 5.57
C SER A 102 26.23 -2.16 5.60
N PRO A 103 26.92 -2.62 6.66
CA PRO A 103 28.39 -2.63 6.70
C PRO A 103 29.03 -3.39 5.53
N GLN A 104 28.27 -4.28 4.87
CA GLN A 104 28.57 -4.82 3.55
C GLN A 104 27.82 -4.01 2.49
N ARG A 105 28.55 -3.17 1.76
CA ARG A 105 28.04 -2.37 0.63
C ARG A 105 27.48 -3.22 -0.53
N ASP A 106 27.71 -4.54 -0.49
CA ASP A 106 27.29 -5.56 -1.46
C ASP A 106 26.38 -6.63 -0.82
N ALA A 107 25.61 -6.29 0.23
CA ALA A 107 24.70 -7.24 0.84
C ALA A 107 23.69 -7.77 -0.18
N ASP A 108 23.76 -9.07 -0.48
CA ASP A 108 22.87 -9.75 -1.40
C ASP A 108 21.42 -9.70 -0.86
N PRO A 109 20.47 -9.03 -1.56
CA PRO A 109 19.09 -8.96 -1.10
C PRO A 109 18.31 -10.26 -1.33
N VAL A 110 18.83 -11.22 -2.10
CA VAL A 110 18.10 -12.42 -2.52
C VAL A 110 17.58 -13.24 -1.33
N PRO A 111 18.38 -13.57 -0.28
CA PRO A 111 17.88 -14.32 0.86
C PRO A 111 16.76 -13.59 1.63
N LEU A 112 16.86 -12.25 1.72
CA LEU A 112 15.85 -11.42 2.39
C LEU A 112 14.54 -11.39 1.61
N LEU A 113 14.61 -11.24 0.29
CA LEU A 113 13.45 -11.24 -0.59
C LEU A 113 12.70 -12.59 -0.55
N LEU A 114 13.43 -13.71 -0.61
CA LEU A 114 12.85 -15.05 -0.51
C LEU A 114 12.28 -15.31 0.89
N GLY A 115 12.99 -14.88 1.93
CA GLY A 115 12.56 -14.98 3.32
C GLY A 115 11.26 -14.22 3.57
N LEU A 116 11.19 -12.96 3.13
CA LEU A 116 10.01 -12.11 3.21
C LEU A 116 8.81 -12.77 2.53
N ARG A 117 8.95 -13.20 1.27
CA ARG A 117 7.87 -13.81 0.50
C ARG A 117 7.29 -15.03 1.22
N ARG A 118 8.16 -15.91 1.75
CA ARG A 118 7.74 -17.09 2.50
C ARG A 118 6.97 -16.70 3.75
N VAL A 119 7.52 -15.82 4.58
CA VAL A 119 6.88 -15.41 5.84
C VAL A 119 5.52 -14.78 5.57
N LEU A 120 5.42 -13.91 4.56
CA LEU A 120 4.16 -13.29 4.20
C LEU A 120 3.12 -14.32 3.74
N ALA A 121 3.49 -15.24 2.85
CA ALA A 121 2.56 -16.25 2.37
C ALA A 121 2.05 -17.18 3.48
N GLU A 122 2.95 -17.63 4.36
CA GLU A 122 2.61 -18.45 5.53
C GLU A 122 1.68 -17.69 6.49
N HIS A 123 2.01 -16.42 6.76
CA HIS A 123 1.23 -15.54 7.62
C HIS A 123 -0.20 -15.31 7.10
N LEU A 124 -0.36 -14.90 5.84
CA LEU A 124 -1.67 -14.63 5.24
C LEU A 124 -2.55 -15.88 5.21
N HIS A 125 -1.95 -17.06 5.03
CA HIS A 125 -2.67 -18.33 5.09
C HIS A 125 -3.15 -18.65 6.50
N ALA A 126 -2.28 -18.45 7.51
CA ALA A 126 -2.64 -18.65 8.91
C ALA A 126 -3.74 -17.68 9.37
N GLU A 127 -3.66 -16.41 8.97
CA GLU A 127 -4.67 -15.39 9.28
C GLU A 127 -6.03 -15.76 8.66
N GLN A 128 -6.05 -16.19 7.39
CA GLN A 128 -7.28 -16.66 6.75
C GLN A 128 -7.91 -17.83 7.48
N ALA A 129 -7.11 -18.81 7.94
CA ALA A 129 -7.63 -19.95 8.70
C ALA A 129 -8.27 -19.53 10.02
N VAL A 130 -7.65 -18.57 10.73
CA VAL A 130 -8.16 -17.99 11.98
C VAL A 130 -9.48 -17.26 11.76
N VAL A 131 -9.58 -16.45 10.70
CA VAL A 131 -10.78 -15.68 10.37
C VAL A 131 -11.92 -16.56 9.83
N ALA A 132 -11.62 -17.53 8.96
CA ALA A 132 -12.62 -18.44 8.40
C ALA A 132 -13.31 -19.31 9.47
N ALA A 133 -12.61 -19.61 10.57
CA ALA A 133 -13.17 -20.38 11.69
C ALA A 133 -14.27 -19.63 12.48
N MET A 134 -14.51 -18.34 12.21
CA MET A 134 -15.36 -17.47 13.03
C MET A 134 -16.79 -17.22 12.49
N THR A 135 -17.24 -17.95 11.48
CA THR A 135 -18.52 -17.79 10.74
C THR A 135 -18.60 -16.52 9.87
N ASP A 136 -18.78 -16.77 8.58
CA ASP A 136 -18.62 -15.86 7.42
C ASP A 136 -19.49 -14.59 7.38
N ALA A 137 -20.45 -14.39 8.28
CA ALA A 137 -21.49 -13.35 8.11
C ALA A 137 -21.24 -12.05 8.89
N CYS A 138 -20.32 -12.02 9.87
CA CYS A 138 -20.14 -10.82 10.71
C CYS A 138 -18.80 -10.12 10.45
N ILE A 139 -17.72 -10.88 10.24
CA ILE A 139 -16.39 -10.29 10.09
C ILE A 139 -16.23 -9.56 8.76
N GLU A 140 -16.68 -10.14 7.64
CA GLU A 140 -16.52 -9.50 6.33
C GLU A 140 -17.36 -8.21 6.18
N ASP A 141 -18.49 -8.12 6.89
CA ASP A 141 -19.31 -6.90 6.95
C ASP A 141 -18.70 -5.82 7.87
N LEU A 142 -17.91 -6.23 8.87
CA LEU A 142 -17.18 -5.34 9.79
C LEU A 142 -15.84 -4.90 9.22
N ARG A 143 -15.21 -5.74 8.38
CA ARG A 143 -14.05 -5.36 7.60
C ARG A 143 -14.50 -4.27 6.64
N GLN A 144 -13.85 -3.11 6.73
CA GLN A 144 -13.91 -2.12 5.68
C GLN A 144 -12.67 -2.35 4.84
N PRO A 145 -12.76 -3.10 3.72
CA PRO A 145 -11.64 -3.28 2.80
C PRO A 145 -10.89 -1.97 2.62
N ARG A 146 -9.63 -1.90 3.08
CA ARG A 146 -8.80 -0.77 2.69
C ARG A 146 -8.55 -0.95 1.21
N ARG A 147 -9.25 -0.15 0.41
CA ARG A 147 -9.05 -0.03 -1.06
C ARG A 147 -7.65 0.50 -1.41
N SER A 148 -6.78 0.68 -0.42
CA SER A 148 -5.43 1.21 -0.56
C SER A 148 -4.60 0.35 -1.51
N HIS A 149 -4.75 -0.98 -1.52
CA HIS A 149 -3.95 -1.83 -2.41
C HIS A 149 -4.28 -1.58 -3.89
N ASP A 150 -5.57 -1.50 -4.23
CA ASP A 150 -6.03 -1.21 -5.60
C ASP A 150 -5.59 0.19 -6.06
N TRP A 151 -5.63 1.18 -5.17
CA TRP A 151 -5.25 2.54 -5.52
C TRP A 151 -3.74 2.78 -5.48
N PHE A 152 -2.99 2.06 -4.63
CA PHE A 152 -1.56 2.24 -4.51
C PHE A 152 -0.91 2.05 -5.87
N VAL A 153 -1.28 0.98 -6.57
CA VAL A 153 -0.80 0.66 -7.92
C VAL A 153 -1.25 1.71 -8.94
N LEU A 154 -2.48 2.20 -8.83
CA LEU A 154 -3.02 3.23 -9.75
C LEU A 154 -2.44 4.64 -9.51
N THR A 155 -1.83 4.86 -8.35
CA THR A 155 -1.28 6.16 -7.95
C THR A 155 0.25 6.18 -7.91
N GLU A 156 0.90 5.05 -8.15
CA GLU A 156 2.36 4.95 -8.18
C GLU A 156 2.96 5.65 -9.43
N GLY A 157 4.18 6.15 -9.28
CA GLY A 157 4.89 6.86 -10.33
C GLY A 157 4.67 8.38 -10.30
N SER A 158 5.06 9.03 -11.40
CA SER A 158 5.03 10.49 -11.57
C SER A 158 3.71 11.02 -12.09
N VAL A 159 2.78 10.15 -12.52
CA VAL A 159 1.49 10.54 -13.07
C VAL A 159 0.37 9.71 -12.44
N VAL A 160 -0.57 10.38 -11.79
CA VAL A 160 -1.83 9.81 -11.32
C VAL A 160 -2.94 10.13 -12.30
N ASP A 161 -3.48 9.10 -12.94
CA ASP A 161 -4.61 9.21 -13.84
C ASP A 161 -5.90 8.84 -13.11
N VAL A 162 -6.64 9.84 -12.64
CA VAL A 162 -7.83 9.60 -11.81
C VAL A 162 -8.99 9.00 -12.61
N ASP A 163 -8.94 9.02 -13.95
CA ASP A 163 -9.95 8.35 -14.77
C ASP A 163 -9.77 6.84 -14.84
N ARG A 164 -8.62 6.32 -14.41
CA ARG A 164 -8.39 4.89 -14.24
C ARG A 164 -8.96 4.36 -12.91
N MET A 165 -9.42 5.25 -12.03
CA MET A 165 -9.97 4.84 -10.74
C MET A 165 -11.41 4.31 -10.90
N PRO A 166 -11.74 3.19 -10.27
CA PRO A 166 -13.02 2.52 -10.49
C PRO A 166 -14.22 3.28 -9.93
N PHE A 167 -14.02 4.08 -8.88
CA PHE A 167 -15.08 4.84 -8.22
C PHE A 167 -14.68 6.29 -7.97
N ARG A 168 -15.63 7.22 -8.13
CA ARG A 168 -15.34 8.66 -8.09
C ARG A 168 -15.13 9.18 -6.67
N GLU A 169 -15.76 8.55 -5.69
CA GLU A 169 -15.58 8.86 -4.27
C GLU A 169 -14.16 8.61 -3.77
N ASP A 170 -13.43 7.76 -4.48
CA ASP A 170 -12.09 7.30 -4.11
C ASP A 170 -10.97 8.18 -4.66
N GLU A 171 -11.27 8.99 -5.68
CA GLU A 171 -10.28 9.81 -6.39
C GLU A 171 -9.48 10.71 -5.47
N ALA A 172 -10.18 11.45 -4.61
CA ALA A 172 -9.53 12.38 -3.69
C ALA A 172 -8.77 11.66 -2.57
N PRO A 173 -9.34 10.69 -1.84
CA PRO A 173 -8.60 9.90 -0.86
C PRO A 173 -7.33 9.25 -1.44
N ALA A 174 -7.41 8.60 -2.60
CA ALA A 174 -6.30 7.92 -3.25
C ALA A 174 -5.15 8.87 -3.60
N VAL A 175 -5.46 10.00 -4.24
CA VAL A 175 -4.45 11.00 -4.57
C VAL A 175 -3.84 11.59 -3.31
N LEU A 176 -4.65 11.95 -2.31
CA LEU A 176 -4.14 12.56 -1.08
C LEU A 176 -3.26 11.61 -0.28
N ASP A 177 -3.58 10.31 -0.26
CA ASP A 177 -2.69 9.29 0.27
C ASP A 177 -1.35 9.24 -0.47
N ARG A 178 -1.38 9.21 -1.81
CA ARG A 178 -0.17 9.26 -2.65
C ARG A 178 0.73 10.45 -2.33
N LEU A 179 0.15 11.61 -2.05
CA LEU A 179 0.93 12.80 -1.70
C LEU A 179 1.75 12.61 -0.41
N THR A 180 1.21 11.90 0.59
CA THR A 180 1.93 11.64 1.86
C THR A 180 3.23 10.85 1.67
N ARG A 181 3.30 10.09 0.57
CA ARG A 181 4.44 9.26 0.17
C ARG A 181 5.50 10.00 -0.65
N LEU A 182 5.23 11.23 -1.09
CA LEU A 182 6.21 12.03 -1.84
C LEU A 182 7.40 12.40 -0.95
N ARG A 183 8.62 12.38 -1.50
CA ARG A 183 9.80 13.00 -0.85
C ARG A 183 9.75 14.51 -1.01
N VAL A 184 10.44 15.26 -0.14
CA VAL A 184 10.59 16.71 -0.32
C VAL A 184 11.23 17.00 -1.69
N GLY A 185 10.61 17.91 -2.45
CA GLY A 185 10.98 18.24 -3.82
C GLY A 185 10.41 17.29 -4.88
N GLU A 186 9.84 16.13 -4.50
CA GLU A 186 9.17 15.23 -5.45
C GLU A 186 7.84 15.84 -5.91
N GLU A 187 7.52 15.58 -7.16
CA GLU A 187 6.31 16.04 -7.81
C GLU A 187 5.53 14.91 -8.45
N VAL A 188 4.23 15.11 -8.54
CA VAL A 188 3.32 14.21 -9.23
C VAL A 188 2.35 15.03 -10.07
N GLU A 189 2.17 14.62 -11.32
CA GLU A 189 1.09 15.12 -12.16
C GLU A 189 -0.18 14.35 -11.84
N VAL A 190 -1.27 15.05 -11.53
CA VAL A 190 -2.61 14.47 -11.46
C VAL A 190 -3.38 14.93 -12.68
N ARG A 191 -3.91 13.97 -13.45
CA ARG A 191 -4.68 14.25 -14.67
C ARG A 191 -6.07 13.63 -14.62
N SER A 192 -7.01 14.31 -15.27
CA SER A 192 -8.38 13.85 -15.48
C SER A 192 -8.97 14.47 -16.74
N SER A 193 -9.88 13.77 -17.39
CA SER A 193 -10.82 14.30 -18.38
C SER A 193 -11.88 15.21 -17.75
N ARG A 194 -11.90 15.36 -16.43
CA ARG A 194 -12.93 16.05 -15.66
C ARG A 194 -12.33 17.05 -14.69
N HIS A 195 -13.15 18.02 -14.30
CA HIS A 195 -12.75 19.08 -13.37
C HIS A 195 -12.26 18.52 -12.02
N LEU A 196 -11.03 18.87 -11.62
CA LEU A 196 -10.37 18.40 -10.38
C LEU A 196 -10.85 19.13 -9.10
N GLY A 197 -11.98 19.83 -9.16
CA GLY A 197 -12.51 20.63 -8.04
C GLY A 197 -12.79 19.83 -6.77
N ARG A 198 -13.19 18.55 -6.89
CA ARG A 198 -13.38 17.66 -5.71
C ARG A 198 -12.05 17.38 -5.01
N LEU A 199 -11.02 17.06 -5.78
CA LEU A 199 -9.67 16.86 -5.28
C LEU A 199 -9.15 18.16 -4.65
N ARG A 200 -9.32 19.30 -5.33
CA ARG A 200 -8.92 20.62 -4.82
C ARG A 200 -9.59 20.94 -3.49
N ALA A 201 -10.91 20.72 -3.38
CA ALA A 201 -11.65 20.95 -2.14
C ALA A 201 -11.19 20.00 -1.01
N ALA A 202 -10.88 18.74 -1.31
CA ALA A 202 -10.34 17.81 -0.32
C ALA A 202 -8.92 18.21 0.14
N PHE A 203 -8.07 18.63 -0.79
CA PHE A 203 -6.72 19.14 -0.54
C PHE A 203 -6.74 20.36 0.38
N THR A 204 -7.62 21.33 0.12
CA THR A 204 -7.81 22.51 0.98
C THR A 204 -8.33 22.13 2.35
N ARG A 205 -9.34 21.25 2.45
CA ARG A 205 -9.91 20.82 3.75
C ARG A 205 -8.87 20.13 4.64
N ARG A 206 -7.97 19.34 4.06
CA ARG A 206 -6.85 18.70 4.79
C ARG A 206 -5.66 19.63 5.06
N ARG A 207 -5.75 20.91 4.70
CA ARG A 207 -4.69 21.92 4.87
C ARG A 207 -3.35 21.53 4.23
N MET A 208 -3.39 20.78 3.14
CA MET A 208 -2.18 20.31 2.44
C MET A 208 -1.35 21.45 1.82
N TYR A 209 -1.88 22.66 1.69
CA TYR A 209 -1.18 23.79 1.07
C TYR A 209 0.06 24.28 1.85
N THR A 210 0.18 23.90 3.13
CA THR A 210 1.38 24.20 3.93
C THR A 210 2.57 23.42 3.40
N ASP A 211 2.40 22.13 3.18
CA ASP A 211 3.49 21.20 2.84
C ASP A 211 3.57 20.90 1.34
N TYR A 212 2.58 21.33 0.55
CA TYR A 212 2.50 20.99 -0.88
C TYR A 212 2.19 22.21 -1.76
N GLY A 213 2.87 22.28 -2.90
CA GLY A 213 2.55 23.16 -4.01
C GLY A 213 1.50 22.57 -4.92
N TRP A 214 0.74 23.43 -5.59
CA TRP A 214 -0.27 23.05 -6.57
C TRP A 214 -0.25 24.04 -7.72
N VAL A 215 0.00 23.55 -8.92
CA VAL A 215 0.06 24.35 -10.15
C VAL A 215 -0.82 23.69 -11.20
N TYR A 216 -1.71 24.46 -11.84
CA TYR A 216 -2.41 23.97 -13.01
C TYR A 216 -1.47 23.98 -14.21
N LEU A 217 -1.34 22.83 -14.87
CA LEU A 217 -0.62 22.68 -16.12
C LEU A 217 -1.56 22.84 -17.33
N GLU A 218 -2.83 22.44 -17.15
CA GLU A 218 -3.87 22.54 -18.17
C GLU A 218 -5.24 22.66 -17.50
N GLU A 219 -6.01 23.65 -17.93
CA GLU A 219 -7.39 23.90 -17.47
C GLU A 219 -8.31 23.95 -18.69
N GLY A 220 -9.10 22.91 -18.91
CA GLY A 220 -9.98 22.84 -20.07
C GLY A 220 -11.13 21.87 -19.91
N PRO A 221 -12.23 22.04 -20.65
CA PRO A 221 -13.45 21.23 -20.49
C PRO A 221 -13.23 19.73 -20.78
N LEU A 222 -12.17 19.38 -21.51
CA LEU A 222 -11.84 18.02 -21.90
C LEU A 222 -10.67 17.41 -21.13
N ARG A 223 -9.84 18.25 -20.49
CA ARG A 223 -8.61 17.81 -19.84
C ARG A 223 -8.19 18.78 -18.75
N TRP A 224 -7.85 18.20 -17.61
CA TRP A 224 -7.34 18.86 -16.43
C TRP A 224 -6.04 18.19 -16.03
N ARG A 225 -4.99 19.00 -15.84
CA ARG A 225 -3.68 18.54 -15.39
C ARG A 225 -3.18 19.47 -14.31
N VAL A 226 -2.76 18.91 -13.18
CA VAL A 226 -2.15 19.66 -12.09
C VAL A 226 -0.86 19.00 -11.69
N GLN A 227 0.14 19.82 -11.39
CA GLN A 227 1.37 19.38 -10.75
C GLN A 227 1.26 19.67 -9.26
N ILE A 228 1.51 18.64 -8.44
CA ILE A 228 1.54 18.76 -6.99
C ILE A 228 2.96 18.39 -6.54
N THR A 229 3.60 19.29 -5.81
CA THR A 229 5.00 19.13 -5.38
C THR A 229 5.05 19.16 -3.86
N ARG A 230 5.74 18.20 -3.22
CA ARG A 230 5.98 18.30 -1.77
C ARG A 230 7.07 19.33 -1.51
N ARG A 231 6.73 20.35 -0.73
CA ARG A 231 7.65 21.42 -0.32
C ARG A 231 8.48 20.95 0.86
N GLY A 232 9.72 21.46 0.94
CA GLY A 232 10.50 21.39 2.17
C GLY A 232 10.02 22.50 3.08
N SER A 233 9.63 22.14 4.30
CA SER A 233 9.54 23.09 5.41
C SER A 233 10.92 23.56 5.80
#